data_AF-A0A2M7PS97-F1
#
_entry.id   AF-A0A2M7PS97-F1
#
_cell.length_a   1.000
_cell.length_b   1.000
_cell.length_c   1.000
_cell.angle_alpha   90.00
_cell.angle_beta   90.00
_cell.angle_gamma   90.00
#
_symmetry.space_group_name_H-M   'P 1'
#
loop_
_entity.id
_entity.type
_entity.pdbx_description
1 polymer ?
#
loop_
_entity_poly.entity_id
_entity_poly.type
_entity_poly.pdbx_seq_one_letter_code
_entity_poly.pdbx_strand_id
1 'polypeptide(L)' 'IALAFEMQIVKKVPAGKDDIPVHKIITEDRIITSVSRNKN' A
#
# COMPACT_ATOMS: atom_id res chain seq x y z
N ILE A 1 3.44 1.10 8.51
CA ILE A 1 2.20 0.28 8.37
C ILE A 1 1.05 1.27 8.37
N ALA A 2 0.05 1.10 7.50
CA ALA A 2 -1.13 1.97 7.44
C ALA A 2 -2.40 1.18 7.80
N LEU A 3 -3.39 1.87 8.38
CA LEU A 3 -4.75 1.38 8.60
C LEU A 3 -5.69 2.17 7.69
N ALA A 4 -6.60 1.48 7.01
CA ALA A 4 -7.58 2.09 6.10
C ALA A 4 -8.82 1.19 5.99
N PHE A 5 -9.94 1.73 5.55
CA PHE A 5 -11.11 0.93 5.16
C PHE A 5 -10.90 0.28 3.79
N GLU A 6 -11.52 -0.87 3.55
CA GLU A 6 -11.42 -1.58 2.27
C GLU A 6 -11.96 -0.72 1.12
N MET A 7 -13.00 0.08 1.36
CA MET A 7 -13.55 1.01 0.38
C MET A 7 -12.57 2.11 -0.07
N GLN A 8 -11.51 2.38 0.69
CA GLN A 8 -10.46 3.35 0.33
C GLN A 8 -9.39 2.73 -0.59
N ILE A 9 -9.37 1.40 -0.72
CA ILE A 9 -8.39 0.69 -1.54
C ILE A 9 -8.79 0.78 -3.02
N VAL A 10 -7.87 1.32 -3.83
CA VAL A 10 -8.06 1.48 -5.28
C VAL A 10 -6.98 0.76 -6.07
N LYS A 11 -7.28 0.41 -7.32
CA LYS A 11 -6.34 -0.32 -8.20
C LYS A 11 -5.06 0.45 -8.51
N LYS A 12 -5.13 1.79 -8.62
CA LYS A 12 -3.99 2.67 -8.90
C LYS A 12 -4.28 4.06 -8.36
N VAL A 13 -3.26 4.69 -7.77
CA VAL A 13 -3.25 6.12 -7.44
C VAL A 13 -2.19 6.83 -8.29
N PRO A 14 -2.35 8.13 -8.57
CA PRO A 14 -1.24 8.95 -9.01
C PRO A 14 -0.13 8.86 -7.97
N ALA A 15 1.10 8.59 -8.41
CA ALA A 15 2.27 8.58 -7.54
C ALA A 15 3.16 9.78 -7.90
N GLY A 16 3.35 10.68 -6.95
CA GLY A 16 4.29 11.78 -7.02
C GLY A 16 5.73 11.32 -6.82
N LYS A 17 6.68 12.17 -7.20
CA LYS A 17 8.12 11.87 -7.08
C LYS A 17 8.60 11.66 -5.63
N ASP A 18 7.90 12.27 -4.67
CA ASP A 18 8.26 12.23 -3.25
C ASP A 18 7.31 11.33 -2.43
N ASP A 19 6.37 10.64 -3.08
CA ASP A 19 5.44 9.74 -2.41
C ASP A 19 6.17 8.49 -1.94
N ILE A 20 6.06 8.19 -0.65
CA ILE A 20 6.73 7.04 -0.03
C ILE A 20 5.71 5.93 0.17
N PRO A 21 5.90 4.75 -0.45
CA PRO A 21 5.00 3.63 -0.26
C PRO A 21 5.13 3.07 1.15
N VAL A 22 4.00 2.64 1.72
CA VAL A 22 4.01 1.90 2.98
C VAL A 22 4.35 0.44 2.76
N HIS A 23 5.05 -0.16 3.73
CA HIS A 23 5.40 -1.58 3.69
C HIS A 23 4.18 -2.52 3.82
N LYS A 24 3.11 -2.07 4.48
CA LYS A 24 1.91 -2.87 4.76
C LYS A 24 0.71 -1.96 5.00
N ILE A 25 -0.46 -2.38 4.50
CA ILE A 25 -1.78 -1.80 4.78
C ILE A 25 -2.65 -2.89 5.39
N ILE A 26 -3.42 -2.55 6.43
CA ILE A 26 -4.39 -3.44 7.06
C ILE A 26 -5.77 -2.80 6.94
N THR A 27 -6.75 -3.57 6.48
CA THR A 27 -8.17 -3.20 6.40
C THR A 27 -9.01 -4.13 7.27
N GLU A 28 -10.31 -3.88 7.33
CA GLU A 28 -11.30 -4.76 7.96
C GLU A 28 -11.41 -6.13 7.28
N ASP A 29 -11.06 -6.23 5.99
CA ASP A 29 -11.21 -7.44 5.18
C ASP A 29 -9.89 -8.18 4.94
N ARG A 30 -8.75 -7.48 4.80
CA ARG A 30 -7.47 -8.11 4.40
C ARG A 30 -6.21 -7.31 4.77
N ILE A 31 -5.07 -7.96 4.57
CA ILE A 31 -3.73 -7.38 4.75
C ILE A 31 -3.03 -7.29 3.38
N ILE A 32 -2.62 -6.09 2.98
CA ILE A 32 -1.86 -5.83 1.76
C ILE A 32 -0.40 -5.61 2.16
N THR A 33 0.50 -6.50 1.73
CA THR A 33 1.94 -6.37 2.00
C THR A 33 2.64 -5.90 0.73
N SER A 34 3.41 -4.82 0.85
CA SER A 34 4.26 -4.34 -0.25
C SER A 34 5.41 -5.32 -0.44
N VAL A 35 5.55 -5.84 -1.66
CA VAL A 35 6.66 -6.72 -2.03
C VAL A 35 7.83 -5.81 -2.41
N SER A 36 8.82 -5.69 -1.52
CA SER A 36 10.07 -5.02 -1.89
C SER A 36 10.70 -5.78 -3.06
N ARG A 37 11.00 -5.09 -4.16
CA ARG A 37 11.89 -5.66 -5.18
C ARG A 37 13.26 -5.81 -4.53
N ASN A 38 13.66 -7.04 -4.22
CA ASN A 38 15.06 -7.33 -3.93
C ASN A 38 15.85 -6.93 -5.18
N LYS A 39 16.65 -5.88 -5.09
CA LYS A 39 17.65 -5.57 -6.12
C LYS A 39 18.76 -6.61 -5.92
N ASN A 40 18.78 -7.63 -6.77
CA ASN A 40 20.01 -8.41 -7.02
C ASN A 40 21.01 -7.54 -7.77
#